data_AF-A4XCG1-F1
#
_entry.id   AF-A4XCG1-F1
#
_cell.length_a   1.000
_cell.length_b   1.000
_cell.length_c   1.000
_cell.angle_alpha   90.00
_cell.angle_beta   90.00
_cell.angle_gamma   90.00
#
_symmetry.space_group_name_H-M   'P 1'
#
loop_
_entity.id
_entity.type
_entity.pdbx_description
1 polymer ?
#
loop_
_entity_poly.entity_id
_entity_poly.type
_entity_poly.pdbx_seq_one_letter_code
_entity_poly.pdbx_strand_id
1 'polypeptide(L)'
;MVSSGRQARGTDTPAGAGTSVLDGATGWETLSGGAAHHVQRVRLADGRPAVVKRTPAPPHSPPGMFALEAAGLRTLSDLGGVHTPEVYEVTEQYLVLAALAPRPNTDRYWEETGRSIARLHSVQGSAFGWPEDNWLGLLPQHNMQTSNGHEFFATHRLLRYATEPKVQQVLDIIDLTRLERICERLPELVPPAPAVLTHGDLWPNNLIATDQGTPVLIDPAVHWNWAEADLSMIYSVDRPPESFFAAYEEAASPQPGWRDRMDLLNLREQLSMLAHFGTDIPDWIRDTKAVLRKYS
;
A
#
# COMPACT_ATOMS: atom_id res chain seq x y z
N MET A 1 51.07 -7.26 3.14
CA MET A 1 50.24 -6.21 3.79
C MET A 1 48.81 -6.74 3.79
N VAL A 2 48.30 -6.99 4.99
CA VAL A 2 47.05 -7.72 5.27
C VAL A 2 45.86 -6.80 4.95
N SER A 3 44.87 -7.28 4.21
CA SER A 3 43.52 -6.68 4.25
C SER A 3 42.48 -7.78 4.15
N SER A 4 41.81 -7.94 5.29
CA SER A 4 40.77 -8.90 5.65
C SER A 4 39.54 -8.85 4.74
N GLY A 5 39.16 -10.01 4.21
CA GLY A 5 37.80 -10.25 3.70
C GLY A 5 36.81 -10.33 4.86
N ARG A 6 35.75 -9.54 4.79
CA ARG A 6 34.62 -9.61 5.71
C ARG A 6 33.49 -10.32 4.99
N GLN A 7 33.35 -11.63 5.24
CA GLN A 7 32.16 -12.40 4.89
C GLN A 7 30.95 -11.77 5.60
N ALA A 8 29.94 -11.41 4.82
CA ALA A 8 28.63 -11.07 5.35
C ALA A 8 28.04 -12.31 6.02
N ARG A 9 27.77 -12.21 7.32
CA ARG A 9 27.08 -13.25 8.08
C ARG A 9 25.64 -13.29 7.60
N GLY A 10 25.22 -14.46 7.12
CA GLY A 10 23.80 -14.76 6.96
C GLY A 10 23.12 -14.58 8.32
N THR A 11 22.02 -13.83 8.31
CA THR A 11 21.10 -13.78 9.44
C THR A 11 20.28 -15.06 9.41
N ASP A 12 20.74 -16.05 10.16
CA ASP A 12 19.93 -17.21 10.53
C ASP A 12 18.67 -16.70 11.25
N THR A 13 17.51 -16.89 10.64
CA THR A 13 16.22 -16.81 11.34
C THR A 13 16.16 -18.03 12.27
N PRO A 14 16.06 -17.87 13.60
CA PRO A 14 15.86 -19.02 14.46
C PRO A 14 14.42 -19.48 14.28
N ALA A 15 14.22 -20.58 13.55
CA ALA A 15 13.04 -21.43 13.68
C ALA A 15 13.11 -22.14 15.05
N GLY A 16 13.02 -21.36 16.12
CA GLY A 16 12.81 -21.88 17.46
C GLY A 16 11.32 -22.18 17.63
N ALA A 17 11.00 -23.37 18.11
CA ALA A 17 9.69 -23.70 18.66
C ALA A 17 9.47 -22.89 19.97
N GLY A 18 9.34 -21.58 19.83
CA GLY A 18 8.83 -20.69 20.86
C GLY A 18 7.32 -20.90 20.97
N THR A 19 6.81 -20.79 22.19
CA THR A 19 5.38 -20.68 22.47
C THR A 19 4.84 -19.47 21.70
N SER A 20 3.81 -19.66 20.86
CA SER A 20 3.24 -18.58 20.06
C SER A 20 2.61 -17.55 20.99
N VAL A 21 2.62 -16.26 20.61
CA VAL A 21 1.89 -15.21 21.36
C VAL A 21 0.39 -15.48 21.40
N LEU A 22 -0.13 -16.33 20.50
CA LEU A 22 -1.52 -16.76 20.46
C LEU A 22 -1.82 -17.93 21.42
N ASP A 23 -0.82 -18.54 22.04
CA ASP A 23 -1.04 -19.62 22.99
C ASP A 23 -1.78 -19.10 24.23
N GLY A 24 -2.97 -19.63 24.48
CA GLY A 24 -3.88 -19.14 25.52
C GLY A 24 -4.69 -17.89 25.14
N ALA A 25 -4.67 -17.46 23.87
CA ALA A 25 -5.51 -16.35 23.40
C ALA A 25 -7.01 -16.70 23.43
N THR A 26 -7.82 -15.75 23.86
CA THR A 26 -9.27 -15.90 24.05
C THR A 26 -10.03 -14.76 23.37
N GLY A 27 -11.37 -14.83 23.35
CA GLY A 27 -12.23 -13.74 22.87
C GLY A 27 -12.07 -13.44 21.39
N TRP A 28 -12.02 -14.49 20.56
CA TRP A 28 -11.86 -14.38 19.11
C TRP A 28 -13.12 -13.78 18.48
N GLU A 29 -12.96 -12.61 17.87
CA GLU A 29 -14.03 -11.88 17.19
C GLU A 29 -13.59 -11.60 15.75
N THR A 30 -14.39 -12.02 14.77
CA THR A 30 -14.12 -11.70 13.37
C THR A 30 -14.41 -10.23 13.11
N LEU A 31 -13.43 -9.51 12.55
CA LEU A 31 -13.61 -8.13 12.12
C LEU A 31 -14.12 -8.10 10.68
N SER A 32 -15.05 -7.19 10.39
CA SER A 32 -15.47 -6.88 9.02
C SER A 32 -14.46 -5.93 8.36
N GLY A 33 -14.39 -5.95 7.03
CA GLY A 33 -13.60 -4.99 6.23
C GLY A 33 -12.31 -5.53 5.61
N GLY A 34 -11.86 -6.73 5.96
CA GLY A 34 -10.76 -7.39 5.24
C GLY A 34 -11.19 -7.83 3.84
N ALA A 35 -10.62 -7.21 2.80
CA ALA A 35 -10.91 -7.61 1.42
C ALA A 35 -10.10 -8.85 0.98
N ALA A 36 -8.88 -9.01 1.51
CA ALA A 36 -7.95 -10.07 1.14
C ALA A 36 -7.78 -11.15 2.22
N HIS A 37 -8.06 -10.83 3.49
CA HIS A 37 -7.71 -11.66 4.66
C HIS A 37 -8.87 -11.84 5.63
N HIS A 38 -8.87 -12.99 6.31
CA HIS A 38 -9.64 -13.19 7.51
C HIS A 38 -8.94 -12.46 8.65
N VAL A 39 -9.58 -11.40 9.16
CA VAL A 39 -9.06 -10.57 10.24
C VAL A 39 -9.87 -10.84 11.50
N GLN A 40 -9.18 -11.10 12.60
CA GLN A 40 -9.82 -11.36 13.90
C GLN A 40 -9.19 -10.50 14.98
N ARG A 41 -10.00 -10.00 15.90
CA ARG A 41 -9.55 -9.44 17.16
C ARG A 41 -9.49 -10.54 18.21
N VAL A 42 -8.45 -10.52 19.02
CA VAL A 42 -8.24 -11.49 20.11
C VAL A 42 -7.74 -10.79 21.36
N ARG A 43 -7.83 -11.48 22.50
CA ARG A 43 -7.13 -11.13 23.74
C ARG A 43 -6.03 -12.15 23.98
N LEU A 44 -4.78 -11.69 24.03
CA LEU A 44 -3.61 -12.52 24.33
C LEU A 44 -3.67 -13.03 25.78
N ALA A 45 -2.85 -14.02 26.12
CA ALA A 45 -2.83 -14.64 27.46
C ALA A 45 -2.50 -13.63 28.58
N ASP A 46 -1.72 -12.59 28.27
CA ASP A 46 -1.38 -11.49 29.19
C ASP A 46 -2.47 -10.39 29.27
N GLY A 47 -3.58 -10.56 28.56
CA GLY A 47 -4.72 -9.65 28.56
C GLY A 47 -4.65 -8.55 27.50
N ARG A 48 -3.53 -8.38 26.78
CA ARG A 48 -3.42 -7.37 25.71
C ARG A 48 -4.35 -7.69 24.54
N PRO A 49 -5.00 -6.69 23.92
CA PRO A 49 -5.75 -6.90 22.69
C PRO A 49 -4.79 -6.98 21.49
N ALA A 50 -5.09 -7.87 20.54
CA ALA A 50 -4.33 -8.04 19.31
C ALA A 50 -5.26 -8.23 18.10
N VAL A 51 -4.74 -7.97 16.92
CA VAL A 51 -5.36 -8.28 15.64
C VAL A 51 -4.55 -9.39 14.96
N VAL A 52 -5.24 -10.43 14.51
CA VAL A 52 -4.66 -11.56 13.79
C VAL A 52 -5.17 -11.52 12.35
N LYS A 53 -4.23 -11.47 11.40
CA LYS A 53 -4.52 -11.61 9.97
C LYS A 53 -4.17 -13.02 9.51
N ARG A 54 -5.07 -13.65 8.77
CA ARG A 54 -4.89 -14.98 8.17
C ARG A 54 -5.37 -14.95 6.73
N THR A 55 -4.63 -15.57 5.83
CA THR A 55 -5.09 -15.89 4.49
C THR A 55 -5.96 -17.16 4.55
N PRO A 56 -6.96 -17.31 3.66
CA PRO A 56 -7.55 -18.62 3.42
C PRO A 56 -6.46 -19.63 3.01
N ALA A 57 -6.64 -20.90 3.35
CA ALA A 57 -5.64 -21.95 3.09
C ALA A 57 -5.21 -22.01 1.59
N PRO A 58 -3.99 -22.52 1.30
CA PRO A 58 -3.49 -22.67 -0.08
C PRO A 58 -4.51 -23.30 -1.03
N PRO A 59 -4.53 -22.91 -2.32
CA PRO A 59 -3.52 -22.14 -3.05
C PRO A 59 -3.65 -20.61 -2.94
N HIS A 60 -4.50 -20.10 -2.06
CA HIS A 60 -4.90 -18.68 -2.05
C HIS A 60 -4.03 -17.75 -1.18
N SER A 61 -2.92 -18.25 -0.61
CA SER A 61 -2.00 -17.43 0.19
C SER A 61 -0.75 -17.09 -0.60
N PRO A 62 -0.48 -15.80 -0.86
CA PRO A 62 0.76 -15.39 -1.48
C PRO A 62 1.98 -15.70 -0.59
N PRO A 63 3.05 -16.31 -1.13
CA PRO A 63 4.23 -16.70 -0.35
C PRO A 63 4.88 -15.50 0.36
N GLY A 64 5.27 -15.67 1.62
CA GLY A 64 5.99 -14.64 2.38
C GLY A 64 5.22 -13.34 2.63
N MET A 65 3.93 -13.27 2.29
CA MET A 65 3.12 -12.05 2.36
C MET A 65 3.16 -11.38 3.72
N PHE A 66 2.95 -12.13 4.80
CA PHE A 66 2.95 -11.57 6.15
C PHE A 66 4.34 -11.10 6.60
N ALA A 67 5.41 -11.77 6.15
CA ALA A 67 6.77 -11.34 6.42
C ALA A 67 7.08 -10.01 5.72
N LEU A 68 6.63 -9.87 4.46
CA LEU A 68 6.78 -8.65 3.67
C LEU A 68 5.92 -7.51 4.23
N GLU A 69 4.68 -7.76 4.64
CA GLU A 69 3.83 -6.77 5.30
C GLU A 69 4.47 -6.28 6.61
N ALA A 70 4.93 -7.21 7.46
CA ALA A 70 5.62 -6.86 8.70
C ALA A 70 6.90 -6.05 8.45
N ALA A 71 7.64 -6.35 7.39
CA ALA A 71 8.81 -5.57 6.97
C ALA A 71 8.42 -4.17 6.45
N GLY A 72 7.31 -4.07 5.71
CA GLY A 72 6.73 -2.81 5.26
C GLY A 72 6.34 -1.91 6.43
N LEU A 73 5.64 -2.44 7.44
CA LEU A 73 5.27 -1.71 8.65
C LEU A 73 6.51 -1.14 9.37
N ARG A 74 7.54 -1.98 9.58
CA ARG A 74 8.81 -1.52 10.18
C ARG A 74 9.49 -0.45 9.33
N THR A 75 9.49 -0.60 8.01
CA THR A 75 10.09 0.38 7.09
C THR A 75 9.40 1.73 7.20
N LEU A 76 8.06 1.76 7.20
CA LEU A 76 7.30 2.99 7.35
C LEU A 76 7.58 3.67 8.70
N SER A 77 7.66 2.91 9.79
CA SER A 77 8.05 3.44 11.10
C SER A 77 9.47 3.98 11.13
N ASP A 78 10.45 3.14 10.82
CA ASP A 78 11.87 3.44 11.07
C ASP A 78 12.43 4.46 10.08
N LEU A 79 12.00 4.38 8.81
CA LEU A 79 12.49 5.26 7.76
C LEU A 79 11.52 6.42 7.50
N GLY A 80 10.22 6.14 7.47
CA GLY A 80 9.18 7.13 7.17
C GLY A 80 8.75 8.02 8.34
N GLY A 81 9.08 7.64 9.59
CA GLY A 81 8.72 8.42 10.78
C GLY A 81 7.21 8.54 11.00
N VAL A 82 6.45 7.54 10.55
CA VAL A 82 5.00 7.42 10.76
C VAL A 82 4.69 6.31 11.74
N HIS A 83 3.54 6.39 12.43
CA HIS A 83 3.15 5.32 13.33
C HIS A 83 2.57 4.14 12.55
N THR A 84 2.97 2.93 12.94
CA THR A 84 2.43 1.65 12.48
C THR A 84 2.12 0.76 13.70
N PRO A 85 1.27 -0.28 13.57
CA PRO A 85 1.07 -1.25 14.63
C PRO A 85 2.38 -1.95 15.00
N GLU A 86 2.57 -2.25 16.28
CA GLU A 86 3.61 -3.17 16.71
C GLU A 86 3.31 -4.58 16.17
N VAL A 87 4.33 -5.23 15.63
CA VAL A 87 4.25 -6.63 15.19
C VAL A 87 4.62 -7.52 16.37
N TYR A 88 3.64 -8.25 16.90
CA TYR A 88 3.88 -9.19 18.01
C TYR A 88 4.45 -10.52 17.50
N GLU A 89 3.95 -11.02 16.38
CA GLU A 89 4.40 -12.28 15.79
C GLU A 89 4.10 -12.31 14.29
N VAL A 90 4.97 -12.94 13.52
CA VAL A 90 4.78 -13.17 12.08
C VAL A 90 5.20 -14.58 11.70
N THR A 91 4.36 -15.25 10.93
CA THR A 91 4.60 -16.59 10.38
C THR A 91 4.14 -16.64 8.92
N GLU A 92 4.39 -17.74 8.23
CA GLU A 92 3.84 -17.96 6.87
C GLU A 92 2.31 -17.99 6.82
N GLN A 93 1.64 -18.22 7.96
CA GLN A 93 0.20 -18.47 8.02
C GLN A 93 -0.59 -17.30 8.62
N TYR A 94 0.08 -16.45 9.39
CA TYR A 94 -0.56 -15.32 10.05
C TYR A 94 0.41 -14.22 10.47
N LEU A 95 -0.16 -13.04 10.66
CA LEU A 95 0.46 -11.87 11.26
C LEU A 95 -0.34 -11.45 12.49
N VAL A 96 0.34 -11.26 13.63
CA VAL A 96 -0.25 -10.76 14.88
C VAL A 96 0.25 -9.35 15.13
N LEU A 97 -0.68 -8.41 15.20
CA LEU A 97 -0.42 -6.98 15.40
C LEU A 97 -1.04 -6.48 16.70
N ALA A 98 -0.49 -5.40 17.25
CA ALA A 98 -1.18 -4.62 18.27
C ALA A 98 -2.57 -4.19 17.78
N ALA A 99 -3.60 -4.42 18.59
CA ALA A 99 -4.92 -3.87 18.31
C ALA A 99 -4.94 -2.37 18.61
N LEU A 100 -5.53 -1.61 17.70
CA LEU A 100 -5.59 -0.15 17.73
C LEU A 100 -7.04 0.32 17.74
N ALA A 101 -7.24 1.62 17.91
CA ALA A 101 -8.55 2.24 17.97
C ALA A 101 -9.06 2.61 16.57
N PRO A 102 -10.39 2.60 16.35
CA PRO A 102 -10.96 3.27 15.19
C PRO A 102 -10.52 4.74 15.16
N ARG A 103 -10.26 5.27 13.97
CA ARG A 103 -9.91 6.69 13.83
C ARG A 103 -11.06 7.60 14.31
N PRO A 104 -10.76 8.70 15.01
CA PRO A 104 -11.75 9.72 15.29
C PRO A 104 -12.10 10.50 14.01
N ASN A 105 -13.37 10.87 13.83
CA ASN A 105 -13.79 11.72 12.71
C ASN A 105 -13.68 13.21 13.10
N THR A 106 -12.46 13.75 13.13
CA THR A 106 -12.18 15.13 13.53
C THR A 106 -11.17 15.79 12.59
N ASP A 107 -11.27 17.11 12.38
CA ASP A 107 -10.30 17.84 11.56
C ASP A 107 -8.87 17.70 12.07
N ARG A 108 -8.68 17.74 13.39
CA ARG A 108 -7.36 17.56 14.01
C ARG A 108 -6.69 16.25 13.56
N TYR A 109 -7.43 15.14 13.58
CA TYR A 109 -6.90 13.85 13.11
C TYR A 109 -6.50 13.90 11.64
N TRP A 110 -7.33 14.49 10.80
CA TRP A 110 -7.07 14.59 9.37
C TRP A 110 -5.88 15.50 9.06
N GLU A 111 -5.73 16.62 9.75
CA GLU A 111 -4.55 17.48 9.64
C GLU A 111 -3.27 16.77 10.11
N GLU A 112 -3.30 16.07 11.25
CA GLU A 112 -2.18 15.27 11.75
C GLU A 112 -1.82 14.14 10.76
N THR A 113 -2.83 13.54 10.12
CA THR A 113 -2.63 12.51 9.08
C THR A 113 -1.95 13.13 7.85
N GLY A 114 -2.44 14.26 7.36
CA GLY A 114 -1.86 14.97 6.21
C GLY A 114 -0.38 15.32 6.44
N ARG A 115 -0.04 15.85 7.61
CA ARG A 115 1.36 16.12 7.99
C ARG A 115 2.19 14.85 8.12
N SER A 116 1.61 13.74 8.55
CA SER A 116 2.31 12.45 8.66
C SER A 116 2.63 11.84 7.31
N ILE A 117 1.70 11.90 6.34
CA ILE A 117 1.95 11.48 4.96
C ILE A 117 2.98 12.40 4.29
N ALA A 118 2.94 13.70 4.55
CA ALA A 118 3.98 14.62 4.07
C ALA A 118 5.38 14.27 4.60
N ARG A 119 5.50 13.88 5.87
CA ARG A 119 6.78 13.39 6.44
C ARG A 119 7.23 12.11 5.75
N LEU A 120 6.33 11.15 5.54
CA LEU A 120 6.64 9.92 4.82
C LEU A 120 7.20 10.22 3.41
N HIS A 121 6.51 11.08 2.67
CA HIS A 121 6.90 11.49 1.32
C HIS A 121 8.15 12.39 1.27
N SER A 122 8.65 12.87 2.41
CA SER A 122 9.91 13.62 2.45
C SER A 122 11.15 12.73 2.34
N VAL A 123 11.00 11.42 2.58
CA VAL A 123 12.06 10.43 2.42
C VAL A 123 12.22 10.12 0.94
N GLN A 124 13.38 10.44 0.37
CA GLN A 124 13.67 10.22 -1.05
C GLN A 124 14.53 8.96 -1.26
N GLY A 125 14.20 8.20 -2.31
CA GLY A 125 14.97 7.07 -2.80
C GLY A 125 15.80 7.45 -4.02
N SER A 126 16.84 6.66 -4.32
CA SER A 126 17.68 6.85 -5.51
C SER A 126 17.09 6.26 -6.80
N ALA A 127 16.02 5.48 -6.68
CA ALA A 127 15.32 4.82 -7.78
C ALA A 127 13.85 4.60 -7.43
N PHE A 128 13.02 4.42 -8.44
CA PHE A 128 11.66 3.90 -8.30
C PHE A 128 11.70 2.39 -8.08
N GLY A 129 10.65 1.83 -7.47
CA GLY A 129 10.55 0.39 -7.16
C GLY A 129 10.98 0.05 -5.74
N TRP A 130 11.40 -1.18 -5.52
CA TRP A 130 11.79 -1.72 -4.22
C TRP A 130 12.82 -2.83 -4.43
N PRO A 131 13.70 -3.15 -3.45
CA PRO A 131 14.69 -4.21 -3.61
C PRO A 131 14.10 -5.59 -3.93
N GLU A 132 12.85 -5.84 -3.54
CA GLU A 132 12.13 -7.08 -3.81
C GLU A 132 10.65 -6.81 -4.16
N ASP A 133 10.06 -7.74 -4.92
CA ASP A 133 8.63 -7.75 -5.20
C ASP A 133 7.84 -7.98 -3.91
N ASN A 134 6.67 -7.36 -3.80
CA ASN A 134 5.76 -7.55 -2.69
C ASN A 134 4.33 -7.75 -3.17
N TRP A 135 3.34 -7.42 -2.34
CA TRP A 135 1.93 -7.71 -2.62
C TRP A 135 1.11 -6.43 -2.53
N LEU A 136 0.13 -6.32 -3.43
CA LEU A 136 -0.98 -5.38 -3.31
C LEU A 136 -2.27 -6.21 -3.31
N GLY A 137 -2.95 -6.25 -2.17
CA GLY A 137 -3.98 -7.25 -1.94
C GLY A 137 -3.39 -8.65 -2.14
N LEU A 138 -3.96 -9.45 -3.03
CA LEU A 138 -3.48 -10.81 -3.32
C LEU A 138 -2.64 -10.91 -4.60
N LEU A 139 -2.40 -9.78 -5.29
CA LEU A 139 -1.67 -9.75 -6.55
C LEU A 139 -0.21 -9.34 -6.33
N PRO A 140 0.73 -9.93 -7.09
CA PRO A 140 2.13 -9.55 -7.00
C PRO A 140 2.29 -8.10 -7.43
N GLN A 141 3.08 -7.33 -6.69
CA GLN A 141 3.50 -5.99 -7.02
C GLN A 141 4.96 -6.02 -7.44
N HIS A 142 5.18 -5.92 -8.76
CA HIS A 142 6.52 -5.91 -9.34
C HIS A 142 7.24 -4.60 -9.03
N ASN A 143 8.47 -4.73 -8.55
CA ASN A 143 9.22 -3.63 -7.95
C ASN A 143 10.62 -3.47 -8.53
N MET A 144 10.93 -4.13 -9.66
CA MET A 144 12.20 -3.96 -10.36
C MET A 144 12.57 -2.49 -10.45
N GLN A 145 13.76 -2.15 -9.94
CA GLN A 145 14.15 -0.77 -9.77
C GLN A 145 14.55 -0.12 -11.08
N THR A 146 14.15 1.14 -11.27
CA THR A 146 14.56 1.99 -12.40
C THR A 146 14.72 3.43 -11.95
N SER A 147 15.60 4.19 -12.61
CA SER A 147 15.74 5.63 -12.40
C SER A 147 14.63 6.45 -13.08
N ASN A 148 13.85 5.84 -13.97
CA ASN A 148 12.81 6.52 -14.74
C ASN A 148 11.42 6.26 -14.16
N GLY A 149 10.83 7.27 -13.51
CA GLY A 149 9.51 7.17 -12.88
C GLY A 149 8.37 6.91 -13.87
N HIS A 150 8.44 7.49 -15.07
CA HIS A 150 7.42 7.27 -16.12
C HIS A 150 7.44 5.83 -16.62
N GLU A 151 8.64 5.30 -16.89
CA GLU A 151 8.82 3.89 -17.26
C GLU A 151 8.35 2.95 -16.15
N PHE A 152 8.72 3.25 -14.89
CA PHE A 152 8.30 2.47 -13.74
C PHE A 152 6.77 2.41 -13.64
N PHE A 153 6.12 3.57 -13.70
CA PHE A 153 4.67 3.66 -13.54
C PHE A 153 3.94 3.00 -14.71
N ALA A 154 4.36 3.26 -15.95
CA ALA A 154 3.85 2.59 -17.15
C ALA A 154 3.91 1.07 -17.01
N THR A 155 5.10 0.53 -16.80
CA THR A 155 5.36 -0.92 -16.89
C THR A 155 4.84 -1.65 -15.66
N HIS A 156 5.20 -1.17 -14.47
CA HIS A 156 5.01 -1.92 -13.22
C HIS A 156 3.77 -1.49 -12.42
N ARG A 157 3.08 -0.42 -12.81
CA ARG A 157 1.85 0.03 -12.13
C ARG A 157 0.62 0.00 -13.04
N LEU A 158 0.76 0.22 -14.34
CA LEU A 158 -0.34 0.21 -15.29
C LEU A 158 -0.38 -1.07 -16.13
N LEU A 159 0.61 -1.26 -17.02
CA LEU A 159 0.62 -2.35 -18.01
C LEU A 159 0.69 -3.74 -17.39
N ARG A 160 1.27 -3.88 -16.20
CA ARG A 160 1.29 -5.16 -15.46
C ARG A 160 -0.11 -5.79 -15.34
N TYR A 161 -1.16 -4.98 -15.25
CA TYR A 161 -2.54 -5.46 -15.10
C TYR A 161 -3.20 -5.85 -16.43
N ALA A 162 -2.65 -5.42 -17.58
CA ALA A 162 -3.25 -5.67 -18.89
C ALA A 162 -3.32 -7.17 -19.24
N THR A 163 -2.48 -7.98 -18.61
CA THR A 163 -2.46 -9.44 -18.78
C THR A 163 -3.28 -10.20 -17.74
N GLU A 164 -3.87 -9.51 -16.75
CA GLU A 164 -4.66 -10.16 -15.72
C GLU A 164 -5.99 -10.67 -16.32
N PRO A 165 -6.37 -11.95 -16.13
CA PRO A 165 -7.54 -12.54 -16.79
C PRO A 165 -8.84 -11.77 -16.54
N LYS A 166 -9.05 -11.27 -15.32
CA LYS A 166 -10.25 -10.49 -14.97
C LYS A 166 -10.27 -9.11 -15.62
N VAL A 167 -9.11 -8.51 -15.87
CA VAL A 167 -9.01 -7.24 -16.61
C VAL A 167 -9.37 -7.47 -18.08
N GLN A 168 -8.85 -8.53 -18.70
CA GLN A 168 -9.15 -8.89 -20.09
C GLN A 168 -10.62 -9.28 -20.32
N GLN A 169 -11.34 -9.66 -19.27
CA GLN A 169 -12.79 -9.91 -19.34
C GLN A 169 -13.63 -8.63 -19.41
N VAL A 170 -13.12 -7.50 -18.91
CA VAL A 170 -13.90 -6.26 -18.76
C VAL A 170 -13.39 -5.11 -19.62
N LEU A 171 -12.10 -5.10 -19.97
CA LEU A 171 -11.48 -4.16 -20.90
C LEU A 171 -11.29 -4.82 -22.27
N ASP A 172 -11.81 -4.19 -23.32
CA ASP A 172 -11.64 -4.69 -24.68
C ASP A 172 -10.32 -4.21 -25.30
N ILE A 173 -10.04 -4.62 -26.54
CA ILE A 173 -8.82 -4.24 -27.25
C ILE A 173 -8.66 -2.73 -27.41
N ILE A 174 -9.77 -1.99 -27.55
CA ILE A 174 -9.74 -0.54 -27.68
C ILE A 174 -9.33 0.08 -26.34
N ASP A 175 -9.88 -0.41 -25.22
CA ASP A 175 -9.52 0.04 -23.89
C ASP A 175 -8.04 -0.26 -23.55
N LEU A 176 -7.52 -1.43 -23.93
CA LEU A 176 -6.11 -1.77 -23.75
C LEU A 176 -5.19 -0.90 -24.62
N THR A 177 -5.57 -0.63 -25.87
CA THR A 177 -4.83 0.30 -26.75
C THR A 177 -4.79 1.72 -26.15
N ARG A 178 -5.87 2.16 -25.50
CA ARG A 178 -5.90 3.45 -24.79
C ARG A 178 -4.94 3.46 -23.60
N LEU A 179 -4.88 2.37 -22.83
CA LEU A 179 -3.95 2.22 -21.72
C LEU A 179 -2.49 2.32 -22.19
N GLU A 180 -2.15 1.63 -23.27
CA GLU A 180 -0.81 1.69 -23.89
C GLU A 180 -0.45 3.12 -24.31
N ARG A 181 -1.37 3.82 -24.99
CA ARG A 181 -1.15 5.22 -25.38
C ARG A 181 -1.00 6.16 -24.18
N ILE A 182 -1.75 5.95 -23.11
CA ILE A 182 -1.58 6.70 -21.87
C ILE A 182 -0.16 6.48 -21.33
N CYS A 183 0.31 5.24 -21.31
CA CYS A 183 1.66 4.90 -20.86
C CYS A 183 2.74 5.59 -21.71
N GLU A 184 2.58 5.62 -23.03
CA GLU A 184 3.49 6.34 -23.94
C GLU A 184 3.52 7.85 -23.67
N ARG A 185 2.37 8.43 -23.33
CA ARG A 185 2.19 9.87 -23.08
C ARG A 185 2.44 10.30 -21.64
N LEU A 186 2.76 9.37 -20.73
CA LEU A 186 3.02 9.71 -19.32
C LEU A 186 4.01 10.87 -19.12
N PRO A 187 5.12 11.01 -19.89
CA PRO A 187 6.01 12.16 -19.78
C PRO A 187 5.37 13.52 -20.08
N GLU A 188 4.29 13.54 -20.88
CA GLU A 188 3.52 14.75 -21.19
C GLU A 188 2.44 15.03 -20.13
N LEU A 189 1.92 13.97 -19.52
CA LEU A 189 0.76 14.03 -18.61
C LEU A 189 1.15 14.21 -17.14
N VAL A 190 2.32 13.69 -16.75
CA VAL A 190 2.80 13.71 -15.37
C VAL A 190 4.19 14.34 -15.35
N PRO A 191 4.40 15.47 -14.65
CA PRO A 191 5.71 16.07 -14.56
C PRO A 191 6.68 15.14 -13.80
N PRO A 192 7.98 15.14 -14.14
CA PRO A 192 8.96 14.37 -13.40
C PRO A 192 9.03 14.86 -11.94
N ALA A 193 9.13 13.91 -11.03
CA ALA A 193 9.31 14.13 -9.60
C ALA A 193 10.25 13.06 -9.02
N PRO A 194 10.91 13.32 -7.87
CA PRO A 194 11.72 12.31 -7.18
C PRO A 194 10.90 11.08 -6.79
N ALA A 195 11.59 9.94 -6.65
CA ALA A 195 11.03 8.76 -5.99
C ALA A 195 11.05 8.99 -4.48
N VAL A 196 9.91 8.80 -3.82
CA VAL A 196 9.74 8.95 -2.37
C VAL A 196 9.19 7.68 -1.76
N LEU A 197 9.39 7.50 -0.45
CA LEU A 197 8.84 6.35 0.26
C LEU A 197 7.32 6.49 0.28
N THR A 198 6.60 5.50 -0.24
CA THR A 198 5.12 5.48 -0.22
C THR A 198 4.59 4.38 0.68
N HIS A 199 3.37 4.60 1.18
CA HIS A 199 2.58 3.55 1.80
C HIS A 199 2.24 2.46 0.77
N GLY A 200 1.86 2.88 -0.44
CA GLY A 200 1.62 2.02 -1.60
C GLY A 200 0.22 1.39 -1.64
N ASP A 201 -0.54 1.50 -0.57
CA ASP A 201 -1.97 1.15 -0.49
C ASP A 201 -2.72 2.22 0.33
N LEU A 202 -2.49 3.50 0.04
CA LEU A 202 -2.98 4.60 0.89
C LEU A 202 -4.43 4.94 0.57
N TRP A 203 -5.36 4.39 1.33
CA TRP A 203 -6.78 4.74 1.29
C TRP A 203 -7.34 4.83 2.72
N PRO A 204 -8.53 5.41 2.93
CA PRO A 204 -8.99 5.69 4.27
C PRO A 204 -9.07 4.46 5.18
N ASN A 205 -9.44 3.28 4.71
CA ASN A 205 -9.56 2.14 5.63
C ASN A 205 -8.20 1.61 6.13
N ASN A 206 -7.09 2.04 5.53
CA ASN A 206 -5.74 1.80 6.01
C ASN A 206 -5.24 2.89 6.99
N LEU A 207 -6.14 3.79 7.42
CA LEU A 207 -5.88 4.82 8.42
C LEU A 207 -6.71 4.57 9.68
N ILE A 208 -6.01 4.31 10.78
CA ILE A 208 -6.59 4.11 12.11
C ILE A 208 -5.90 4.99 13.14
N ALA A 209 -6.20 4.83 14.43
CA ALA A 209 -5.60 5.64 15.46
C ALA A 209 -5.06 4.82 16.64
N THR A 210 -4.10 5.40 17.34
CA THR A 210 -3.83 5.00 18.73
C THR A 210 -5.02 5.38 19.61
N ASP A 211 -5.07 4.87 20.85
CA ASP A 211 -6.08 5.27 21.84
C ASP A 211 -6.07 6.78 22.16
N GLN A 212 -4.96 7.47 21.87
CA GLN A 212 -4.82 8.92 22.03
C GLN A 212 -5.27 9.72 20.79
N GLY A 213 -5.75 9.05 19.74
CA GLY A 213 -6.19 9.68 18.51
C GLY A 213 -5.07 9.96 17.50
N THR A 214 -3.82 9.56 17.77
CA THR A 214 -2.71 9.74 16.81
C THR A 214 -2.88 8.84 15.58
N PRO A 215 -2.70 9.35 14.34
CA PRO A 215 -2.82 8.55 13.12
C PRO A 215 -1.82 7.39 13.06
N VAL A 216 -2.29 6.23 12.59
CA VAL A 216 -1.51 5.01 12.38
C VAL A 216 -1.84 4.42 11.00
N LEU A 217 -0.81 4.02 10.26
CA LEU A 217 -0.92 3.37 8.95
C LEU A 217 -0.87 1.85 9.08
N ILE A 218 -1.72 1.14 8.33
CA ILE A 218 -1.79 -0.33 8.29
C ILE A 218 -1.82 -0.84 6.85
N ASP A 219 -1.54 -2.13 6.66
CA ASP A 219 -1.66 -2.82 5.36
C ASP A 219 -0.82 -2.18 4.24
N PRO A 220 0.50 -1.94 4.43
CA PRO A 220 1.29 -1.25 3.43
C PRO A 220 1.74 -2.15 2.29
N ALA A 221 1.88 -1.55 1.10
CA ALA A 221 2.51 -2.14 -0.08
C ALA A 221 3.75 -1.30 -0.49
N VAL A 222 4.67 -1.14 0.47
CA VAL A 222 5.78 -0.17 0.43
C VAL A 222 6.63 -0.28 -0.83
N HIS A 223 6.92 0.87 -1.44
CA HIS A 223 7.91 1.00 -2.51
C HIS A 223 8.31 2.47 -2.68
N TRP A 224 9.30 2.73 -3.52
CA TRP A 224 9.67 4.06 -3.98
C TRP A 224 8.81 4.44 -5.20
N ASN A 225 8.03 5.51 -5.09
CA ASN A 225 7.17 6.00 -6.16
C ASN A 225 7.02 7.52 -6.12
N TRP A 226 6.20 8.10 -7.00
CA TRP A 226 5.76 9.48 -6.83
C TRP A 226 4.82 9.61 -5.63
N ALA A 227 5.04 10.66 -4.82
CA ALA A 227 4.15 11.04 -3.72
C ALA A 227 2.68 11.13 -4.16
N GLU A 228 2.48 11.65 -5.37
CA GLU A 228 1.15 11.84 -5.95
C GLU A 228 0.47 10.54 -6.37
N ALA A 229 1.23 9.47 -6.65
CA ALA A 229 0.66 8.16 -6.89
C ALA A 229 0.01 7.62 -5.60
N ASP A 230 0.65 7.81 -4.45
CA ASP A 230 0.10 7.41 -3.14
C ASP A 230 -1.11 8.29 -2.77
N LEU A 231 -1.03 9.61 -2.99
CA LEU A 231 -2.16 10.53 -2.76
C LEU A 231 -3.37 10.24 -3.66
N SER A 232 -3.14 9.78 -4.89
CA SER A 232 -4.21 9.56 -5.86
C SER A 232 -5.27 8.58 -5.37
N MET A 233 -4.82 7.57 -4.60
CA MET A 233 -5.67 6.54 -4.04
C MET A 233 -6.59 7.12 -2.96
N ILE A 234 -6.03 7.80 -1.94
CA ILE A 234 -6.83 8.41 -0.88
C ILE A 234 -7.72 9.55 -1.40
N TYR A 235 -7.29 10.26 -2.45
CA TYR A 235 -8.07 11.34 -3.05
C TYR A 235 -9.29 10.85 -3.84
N SER A 236 -9.23 9.65 -4.42
CA SER A 236 -10.19 9.19 -5.43
C SER A 236 -11.16 8.12 -4.92
N VAL A 237 -10.80 7.34 -3.89
CA VAL A 237 -11.65 6.23 -3.41
C VAL A 237 -12.68 6.70 -2.39
N ASP A 238 -12.24 7.36 -1.33
CA ASP A 238 -13.10 7.94 -0.30
C ASP A 238 -12.39 9.17 0.28
N ARG A 239 -12.71 10.34 -0.27
CA ARG A 239 -11.88 11.53 -0.11
C ARG A 239 -11.94 12.08 1.32
N PRO A 240 -10.79 12.25 2.01
CA PRO A 240 -10.72 12.98 3.29
C PRO A 240 -11.24 14.42 3.19
N PRO A 241 -11.56 15.07 4.33
CA PRO A 241 -11.87 16.49 4.34
C PRO A 241 -10.67 17.34 3.89
N GLU A 242 -10.93 18.57 3.45
CA GLU A 242 -9.89 19.48 2.97
C GLU A 242 -8.82 19.79 4.02
N SER A 243 -9.13 19.64 5.32
CA SER A 243 -8.16 19.78 6.42
C SER A 243 -6.97 18.81 6.29
N PHE A 244 -7.18 17.60 5.74
CA PHE A 244 -6.09 16.68 5.40
C PHE A 244 -5.19 17.26 4.29
N PHE A 245 -5.79 17.69 3.18
CA PHE A 245 -5.05 18.15 2.01
C PHE A 245 -4.34 19.47 2.27
N ALA A 246 -5.00 20.43 2.93
CA ALA A 246 -4.37 21.69 3.32
C ALA A 246 -3.13 21.47 4.20
N ALA A 247 -3.21 20.56 5.18
CA ALA A 247 -2.08 20.24 6.04
C ALA A 247 -0.96 19.47 5.31
N TYR A 248 -1.30 18.61 4.35
CA TYR A 248 -0.33 17.96 3.48
C TYR A 248 0.38 18.98 2.57
N GLU A 249 -0.37 19.89 1.95
CA GLU A 249 0.15 20.91 1.04
C GLU A 249 1.09 21.88 1.75
N GLU A 250 0.71 22.32 2.95
CA GLU A 250 1.54 23.14 3.84
C GLU A 250 2.91 22.49 4.07
N ALA A 251 2.94 21.18 4.30
CA ALA A 251 4.16 20.46 4.68
C ALA A 251 4.99 19.94 3.50
N ALA A 252 4.36 19.58 2.37
CA ALA A 252 5.01 18.88 1.26
C ALA A 252 5.19 19.73 -0.01
N SER A 253 4.48 20.87 -0.15
CA SER A 253 4.51 21.72 -1.35
C SER A 253 4.39 20.93 -2.67
N PRO A 254 3.29 20.19 -2.90
CA PRO A 254 3.12 19.38 -4.10
C PRO A 254 3.17 20.22 -5.38
N GLN A 255 3.48 19.57 -6.50
CA GLN A 255 3.63 20.30 -7.76
C GLN A 255 2.32 20.95 -8.20
N PRO A 256 2.36 22.11 -8.87
CA PRO A 256 1.18 22.76 -9.42
C PRO A 256 0.30 21.79 -10.23
N GLY A 257 -1.02 21.91 -10.07
CA GLY A 257 -2.00 21.06 -10.76
C GLY A 257 -2.03 19.60 -10.29
N TRP A 258 -1.44 19.24 -9.14
CA TRP A 258 -1.44 17.84 -8.65
C TRP A 258 -2.84 17.25 -8.53
N ARG A 259 -3.82 18.02 -8.07
CA ARG A 259 -5.22 17.58 -7.99
C ARG A 259 -5.81 17.17 -9.35
N ASP A 260 -5.34 17.77 -10.46
CA ASP A 260 -5.90 17.57 -11.80
C ASP A 260 -5.51 16.23 -12.44
N ARG A 261 -4.51 15.54 -11.87
CA ARG A 261 -3.99 14.25 -12.35
C ARG A 261 -4.25 13.09 -11.39
N MET A 262 -5.04 13.30 -10.34
CA MET A 262 -5.35 12.25 -9.37
C MET A 262 -6.14 11.09 -9.98
N ASP A 263 -7.07 11.36 -10.89
CA ASP A 263 -7.80 10.30 -11.61
C ASP A 263 -6.89 9.50 -12.54
N LEU A 264 -5.97 10.16 -13.25
CA LEU A 264 -4.95 9.50 -14.06
C LEU A 264 -4.06 8.58 -13.22
N LEU A 265 -3.48 9.08 -12.13
CA LEU A 265 -2.60 8.28 -11.27
C LEU A 265 -3.37 7.17 -10.55
N ASN A 266 -4.64 7.39 -10.23
CA ASN A 266 -5.51 6.38 -9.64
C ASN A 266 -5.90 5.27 -10.63
N LEU A 267 -5.55 5.35 -11.93
CA LEU A 267 -5.69 4.21 -12.86
C LEU A 267 -5.00 2.95 -12.34
N ARG A 268 -3.87 3.08 -11.62
CA ARG A 268 -3.20 1.95 -10.98
C ARG A 268 -4.15 1.19 -10.07
N GLU A 269 -4.91 1.91 -9.25
CA GLU A 269 -5.83 1.30 -8.29
C GLU A 269 -7.08 0.78 -8.97
N GLN A 270 -7.60 1.51 -9.95
CA GLN A 270 -8.72 1.04 -10.75
C GLN A 270 -8.40 -0.29 -11.44
N LEU A 271 -7.24 -0.41 -12.07
CA LEU A 271 -6.78 -1.65 -12.70
C LEU A 271 -6.55 -2.78 -11.67
N SER A 272 -6.05 -2.44 -10.47
CA SER A 272 -5.97 -3.38 -9.33
C SER A 272 -7.34 -3.95 -8.97
N MET A 273 -8.34 -3.08 -8.81
CA MET A 273 -9.70 -3.48 -8.48
C MET A 273 -10.29 -4.38 -9.57
N LEU A 274 -10.11 -4.02 -10.85
CA LEU A 274 -10.54 -4.87 -11.97
C LEU A 274 -9.85 -6.24 -11.97
N ALA A 275 -8.55 -6.29 -11.65
CA ALA A 275 -7.81 -7.54 -11.56
C ALA A 275 -8.25 -8.42 -10.39
N HIS A 276 -8.65 -7.81 -9.26
CA HIS A 276 -9.15 -8.55 -8.10
C HIS A 276 -10.59 -9.04 -8.29
N PHE A 277 -11.48 -8.21 -8.83
CA PHE A 277 -12.93 -8.43 -8.76
C PHE A 277 -13.62 -8.61 -10.12
N GLY A 278 -12.99 -8.21 -11.23
CA GLY A 278 -13.54 -8.39 -12.57
C GLY A 278 -14.94 -7.78 -12.72
N THR A 279 -15.91 -8.59 -13.15
CA THR A 279 -17.29 -8.16 -13.44
C THR A 279 -18.11 -7.75 -12.22
N ASP A 280 -17.64 -8.05 -11.01
CA ASP A 280 -18.40 -7.83 -9.77
C ASP A 280 -18.46 -6.36 -9.33
N ILE A 281 -17.73 -5.48 -10.03
CA ILE A 281 -17.59 -4.05 -9.72
C ILE A 281 -17.92 -3.15 -10.94
N PRO A 282 -19.18 -3.14 -11.42
CA PRO A 282 -19.56 -2.44 -12.66
C PRO A 282 -19.28 -0.93 -12.66
N ASP A 283 -19.39 -0.26 -11.51
CA ASP A 283 -19.08 1.16 -11.39
C ASP A 283 -17.58 1.43 -11.63
N TRP A 284 -16.69 0.61 -11.06
CA TRP A 284 -15.25 0.69 -11.29
C TRP A 284 -14.90 0.45 -12.76
N ILE A 285 -15.55 -0.50 -13.43
CA ILE A 285 -15.34 -0.74 -14.87
C ILE A 285 -15.70 0.52 -15.68
N ARG A 286 -16.88 1.10 -15.43
CA ARG A 286 -17.35 2.31 -16.12
C ARG A 286 -16.35 3.46 -15.93
N ASP A 287 -15.94 3.67 -14.69
CA ASP A 287 -15.10 4.81 -14.32
C ASP A 287 -13.67 4.65 -14.86
N THR A 288 -13.11 3.43 -14.83
CA THR A 288 -11.84 3.09 -15.50
C THR A 288 -11.88 3.44 -16.98
N LYS A 289 -12.93 2.98 -17.69
CA LYS A 289 -13.08 3.28 -19.13
C LYS A 289 -13.25 4.78 -19.40
N ALA A 290 -13.84 5.54 -18.48
CA ALA A 290 -13.96 6.99 -18.61
C ALA A 290 -12.60 7.68 -18.51
N VAL A 291 -11.76 7.28 -17.55
CA VAL A 291 -10.39 7.80 -17.42
C VAL A 291 -9.54 7.40 -18.62
N LEU A 292 -9.63 6.15 -19.09
CA LEU A 292 -8.94 5.70 -20.31
C LEU A 292 -9.31 6.57 -21.53
N ARG A 293 -10.58 6.93 -21.70
CA ARG A 293 -11.01 7.85 -22.79
C ARG A 293 -10.51 9.28 -22.62
N LYS A 294 -10.41 9.77 -21.38
CA LYS A 294 -9.99 11.15 -21.07
C LYS A 294 -8.52 11.40 -21.40
N TYR A 295 -7.66 10.40 -21.17
CA TYR A 295 -6.20 10.57 -21.24
C TYR A 295 -5.52 9.91 -22.47
N SER A 296 -6.24 9.12 -23.27
CA SER A 296 -5.72 8.52 -24.52
C SER A 296 -5.82 9.43 -25.75
#